data_AF-A0A7Z0MXY2-F1
#
_entry.id   AF-A0A7Z0MXY2-F1
#
_cell.length_a   1.000
_cell.length_b   1.000
_cell.length_c   1.000
_cell.angle_alpha   90.00
_cell.angle_beta   90.00
_cell.angle_gamma   90.00
#
_symmetry.space_group_name_H-M   'P 1'
#
loop_
_entity.id
_entity.type
_entity.pdbx_description
1 polymer ?
#
loop_
_entity_poly.entity_id
_entity_poly.type
_entity_poly.pdbx_seq_one_letter_code
_entity_poly.pdbx_strand_id
1 'polypeptide(L)'
;MQLRLLGTGNAAQVPVLLVLDCSYPPLAQTPRNHNDLARALGVVTSLSVKRTVMTHIGHDFDTWLMEHENELPDNVLVGFDGMVLT
;
A
#
# COMPACT_ATOMS: atom_id res chain seq x y z
N MET A 1 -7.35 -9.42 -7.69
CA MET A 1 -7.63 -9.15 -6.25
C MET A 1 -8.46 -7.89 -6.18
N GLN A 2 -9.56 -7.89 -5.42
CA GLN A 2 -10.59 -6.83 -5.45
C GLN A 2 -10.13 -5.66 -4.55
N LEU A 3 -9.90 -4.48 -5.14
CA LEU A 3 -9.65 -3.24 -4.39
C LEU A 3 -10.92 -2.90 -3.60
N ARG A 4 -10.92 -3.09 -2.27
CA ARG A 4 -12.04 -2.71 -1.41
C ARG A 4 -11.75 -1.35 -0.78
N LEU A 5 -12.43 -0.32 -1.29
CA LEU A 5 -12.53 0.98 -0.64
C LEU A 5 -13.52 0.84 0.53
N LEU A 6 -13.02 0.90 1.76
CA LEU A 6 -13.87 0.94 2.95
C LEU A 6 -14.30 2.40 3.20
N GLY A 7 -15.45 2.79 2.68
CA GLY A 7 -16.05 4.12 2.86
C GLY A 7 -17.53 4.15 2.45
N THR A 8 -18.36 4.91 3.18
CA THR A 8 -19.84 4.88 3.06
C THR A 8 -20.46 5.97 2.17
N GLY A 9 -19.77 6.56 1.19
CA GLY A 9 -20.45 7.56 0.34
C GLY A 9 -19.59 8.18 -0.76
N ASN A 10 -20.29 8.68 -1.79
CA ASN A 10 -19.95 9.58 -2.91
C ASN A 10 -18.44 9.81 -3.25
N ALA A 11 -18.12 9.89 -4.56
CA ALA A 11 -16.83 10.25 -5.15
C ALA A 11 -16.11 11.51 -4.60
N ALA A 12 -16.74 12.29 -3.73
CA ALA A 12 -16.15 13.38 -2.96
C ALA A 12 -15.48 12.96 -1.63
N GLN A 13 -15.61 11.70 -1.19
CA GLN A 13 -14.99 11.22 0.05
C GLN A 13 -13.58 10.69 -0.20
N VAL A 14 -12.60 11.37 0.42
CA VAL A 14 -11.24 10.86 0.58
C VAL A 14 -11.28 9.59 1.44
N PRO A 15 -10.74 8.46 0.96
CA PRO A 15 -10.70 7.24 1.76
C PRO A 15 -9.91 7.48 3.05
N VAL A 16 -10.51 7.13 4.19
CA VAL A 16 -9.83 7.22 5.49
C VAL A 16 -8.79 6.11 5.65
N LEU A 17 -9.00 4.99 4.98
CA LEU A 17 -8.13 3.82 4.98
C LEU A 17 -8.10 3.19 3.58
N LEU A 18 -6.89 2.92 3.09
CA LEU A 18 -6.64 2.18 1.87
C LEU A 18 -5.85 0.91 2.19
N VAL A 19 -6.37 -0.26 1.82
CA VAL A 19 -5.59 -1.51 1.82
C VAL A 19 -5.20 -1.82 0.39
N LEU A 20 -3.90 -1.78 0.08
CA LEU A 20 -3.37 -1.81 -1.28
C LEU A 20 -2.35 -2.94 -1.46
N ASP A 21 -2.39 -3.63 -2.58
CA ASP A 21 -1.36 -4.62 -2.91
C ASP A 21 -0.03 -3.93 -3.22
N CYS A 22 1.07 -4.46 -2.68
CA CYS A 22 2.42 -4.07 -3.02
C CYS A 22 3.33 -5.29 -2.81
N SER A 23 3.74 -5.91 -3.92
CA SER A 23 4.45 -7.20 -3.87
C SER A 23 5.94 -7.08 -4.13
N TYR A 24 6.36 -5.95 -4.69
CA TYR A 24 7.72 -5.76 -5.14
C TYR A 24 8.34 -4.52 -4.49
N PRO A 25 9.65 -4.56 -4.16
CA PRO A 25 10.39 -3.35 -3.81
C PRO A 25 10.42 -2.39 -5.00
N PRO A 26 10.89 -1.13 -4.88
CA PRO A 26 11.01 -0.23 -6.02
C PRO A 26 11.71 -0.89 -7.23
N LEU A 27 11.00 -1.01 -8.36
CA LEU A 27 11.53 -1.61 -9.59
C LEU A 27 11.68 -0.56 -10.68
N ALA A 28 12.80 -0.64 -11.41
CA ALA A 28 13.06 0.20 -12.59
C ALA A 28 12.06 -0.06 -13.73
N GLN A 29 11.62 -1.32 -13.89
CA GLN A 29 10.60 -1.71 -14.87
C GLN A 29 9.29 -2.04 -14.17
N THR A 30 8.18 -1.63 -14.78
CA THR A 30 6.84 -1.90 -14.23
C THR A 30 6.58 -3.40 -14.15
N PRO A 31 6.34 -3.96 -12.96
CA PRO A 31 5.90 -5.34 -12.85
C PRO A 31 4.51 -5.52 -13.48
N ARG A 32 4.22 -6.74 -13.92
CA ARG A 32 2.87 -7.09 -14.35
C ARG A 32 2.05 -7.54 -13.14
N ASN A 33 0.76 -7.19 -13.14
CA ASN A 33 -0.28 -7.72 -12.24
C ASN A 33 -0.28 -7.25 -10.77
N HIS A 34 0.85 -6.82 -10.20
CA HIS A 34 0.93 -6.27 -8.84
C HIS A 34 1.76 -5.00 -8.79
N ASN A 35 1.50 -4.14 -7.81
CA ASN A 35 2.32 -2.93 -7.64
C ASN A 35 3.70 -3.24 -7.08
N ASP A 36 4.66 -2.41 -7.47
CA ASP A 36 5.84 -2.16 -6.66
C ASP A 36 5.63 -0.96 -5.74
N LEU A 37 6.58 -0.69 -4.85
CA LEU A 37 6.47 0.39 -3.88
C LEU A 37 6.23 1.76 -4.54
N ALA A 38 6.95 2.09 -5.60
CA ALA A 38 6.82 3.38 -6.29
C ALA A 38 5.39 3.61 -6.83
N ARG A 39 4.79 2.58 -7.43
CA ARG A 39 3.44 2.67 -8.00
C ARG A 39 2.37 2.70 -6.90
N ALA A 40 2.55 1.91 -5.85
CA ALA A 40 1.67 1.93 -4.69
C ALA A 40 1.64 3.33 -4.04
N LEU A 41 2.80 3.95 -3.84
CA LEU A 41 2.89 5.33 -3.31
C LEU A 41 2.29 6.37 -4.24
N GLY A 42 2.38 6.16 -5.57
CA GLY A 42 1.68 7.00 -6.55
C GLY A 42 0.15 6.96 -6.36
N VAL A 43 -0.42 5.77 -6.12
CA VAL A 43 -1.85 5.62 -5.83
C VAL A 43 -2.22 6.33 -4.51
N VAL A 44 -1.46 6.08 -3.44
CA VAL A 44 -1.64 6.72 -2.12
C VAL A 44 -1.68 8.24 -2.26
N THR A 45 -0.72 8.81 -2.99
CA THR A 45 -0.62 10.24 -3.24
C THR A 45 -1.81 10.76 -4.05
N SER A 46 -2.20 10.06 -5.11
CA SER A 46 -3.30 10.50 -5.99
C SER A 46 -4.67 10.53 -5.29
N LEU A 47 -4.87 9.67 -4.30
CA LEU A 47 -6.13 9.55 -3.56
C LEU A 47 -6.14 10.36 -2.26
N SER A 48 -5.02 11.01 -1.88
CA SER A 48 -4.88 11.80 -0.65
C SER A 48 -5.32 11.06 0.62
N VAL A 49 -5.08 9.75 0.71
CA VAL A 49 -5.61 8.89 1.78
C VAL A 49 -4.96 9.16 3.14
N LYS A 50 -5.77 9.09 4.21
CA LYS A 50 -5.27 9.35 5.58
C LYS A 50 -4.37 8.24 6.12
N ARG A 51 -4.63 6.99 5.75
CA ARG A 51 -3.87 5.82 6.16
C ARG A 51 -3.87 4.78 5.04
N THR A 52 -2.73 4.16 4.81
CA THR A 52 -2.54 3.06 3.87
C THR A 52 -1.94 1.88 4.59
N VAL A 53 -2.45 0.68 4.30
CA VAL A 53 -1.85 -0.59 4.70
C VAL A 53 -1.47 -1.33 3.43
N MET A 54 -0.18 -1.56 3.23
CA MET A 54 0.33 -2.39 2.14
C MET A 54 0.16 -3.86 2.50
N THR A 55 -0.30 -4.66 1.55
CA THR A 55 -0.49 -6.10 1.72
C THR A 55 0.00 -6.85 0.49
N HIS A 56 -0.11 -8.18 0.50
CA HIS A 56 0.42 -9.06 -0.55
C HIS A 56 1.94 -8.84 -0.76
N ILE A 57 2.66 -8.77 0.36
CA ILE A 57 4.10 -8.53 0.41
C ILE A 57 4.83 -9.77 -0.13
N GLY A 58 5.62 -9.58 -1.19
CA GLY A 58 6.47 -10.64 -1.74
C GLY A 58 7.79 -10.75 -0.97
N HIS A 59 8.47 -11.89 -1.08
CA HIS A 59 9.72 -12.15 -0.34
C HIS A 59 10.83 -11.13 -0.60
N ASP A 60 10.99 -10.70 -1.85
CA ASP A 60 11.99 -9.68 -2.20
C ASP A 60 11.65 -8.32 -1.58
N PHE A 61 10.35 -8.00 -1.48
CA PHE A 61 9.91 -6.75 -0.86
C PHE A 61 10.06 -6.79 0.66
N ASP A 62 9.70 -7.92 1.28
CA ASP A 62 9.91 -8.17 2.71
C ASP A 62 11.40 -8.01 3.10
N THR A 63 12.29 -8.60 2.30
CA THR A 63 13.75 -8.47 2.49
C THR A 63 14.20 -7.01 2.38
N TRP A 64 13.69 -6.28 1.38
CA TRP A 64 14.02 -4.87 1.20
C TRP A 64 13.55 -4.00 2.38
N LEU A 65 12.36 -4.29 2.92
CA LEU A 65 11.78 -3.58 4.07
C LEU A 65 12.63 -3.72 5.33
N MET A 66 13.32 -4.84 5.54
CA MET A 66 14.21 -5.02 6.70
C MET A 66 15.27 -3.92 6.83
N GLU A 67 15.64 -3.28 5.73
CA GLU A 67 16.65 -2.22 5.67
C GLU A 67 16.07 -0.82 5.47
N HIS A 68 14.86 -0.71 4.90
CA HIS A 68 14.31 0.55 4.39
C HIS A 68 12.88 0.86 4.91
N GLU A 69 12.35 0.11 5.87
CA GLU A 69 10.99 0.35 6.40
C GLU A 69 10.82 1.77 6.95
N ASN A 70 11.88 2.35 7.52
CA ASN A 70 11.91 3.73 8.01
C ASN A 70 11.86 4.80 6.91
N GLU A 71 11.97 4.42 5.64
CA GLU A 71 11.82 5.31 4.48
C GLU A 71 10.37 5.42 3.99
N LEU A 72 9.47 4.57 4.50
CA LEU A 72 8.06 4.65 4.17
C LEU A 72 7.42 5.93 4.74
N PRO A 73 6.49 6.57 4.01
CA PRO A 73 5.77 7.74 4.54
C PRO A 73 4.97 7.39 5.81
N ASP A 74 4.82 8.35 6.73
CA ASP A 74 4.12 8.16 8.02
C ASP A 74 2.70 7.59 7.92
N ASN A 75 2.01 7.83 6.80
CA ASN A 75 0.65 7.32 6.57
C ASN A 75 0.62 5.95 5.91
N VAL A 76 1.76 5.27 5.73
CA VAL A 76 1.89 3.95 5.11
C VAL A 76 2.40 2.96 6.15
N LEU A 77 1.66 1.86 6.29
CA LEU A 77 1.97 0.75 7.19
C LEU A 77 2.14 -0.53 6.36
N VAL A 78 3.04 -1.42 6.79
CA VAL A 78 3.12 -2.78 6.24
C VAL A 78 2.14 -3.67 7.01
N GLY A 79 1.21 -4.28 6.29
CA GLY A 79 0.25 -5.22 6.85
C GLY A 79 0.91 -6.54 7.23
N PHE A 80 0.47 -7.13 8.33
CA PHE A 80 0.92 -8.43 8.82
C PHE A 80 -0.26 -9.33 9.16
N ASP A 81 -0.02 -10.64 9.21
CA ASP A 81 -1.05 -11.62 9.52
C ASP A 81 -1.64 -11.37 10.92
N GLY A 82 -2.97 -11.27 10.98
CA GLY A 82 -3.69 -10.97 12.22
C GLY A 82 -3.76 -9.48 12.57
N MET A 83 -3.27 -8.58 11.72
CA MET A 83 -3.44 -7.14 11.91
C MET A 83 -4.93 -6.76 11.96
N VAL A 84 -5.34 -6.11 13.06
CA VAL A 84 -6.69 -5.56 13.23
C VAL A 84 -6.64 -4.06 13.07
N LEU A 85 -7.47 -3.53 12.17
CA LEU A 85 -7.60 -2.10 11.90
C LEU A 85 -8.84 -1.56 12.62
N THR A 86 -8.63 -0.60 13.50
CA THR A 86 -9.67 0.07 14.30
C THR A 86 -9.89 1.50 13.86
#